data_AF-A0A8E2EW63-F1
#
_entry.id   AF-A0A8E2EW63-F1
#
_cell.length_a   1.000
_cell.length_b   1.000
_cell.length_c   1.000
_cell.angle_alpha   90.00
_cell.angle_beta   90.00
_cell.angle_gamma   90.00
#
_symmetry.space_group_name_H-M   'P 1'
#
loop_
_entity.id
_entity.type
_entity.pdbx_description
1 polymer ?
#
loop_
_entity_poly.entity_id
_entity_poly.type
_entity_poly.pdbx_seq_one_letter_code
_entity_poly.pdbx_strand_id
1 'polypeptide(L)'
;MGVKVNDKAEDVRGKAQLDPEQWRQFKDFTKEEAKIIIRNGDSWVGVSLDKKKEILERVNKKLKEDHAPEVGMDIIDWRMPKAIKRIPGLGGASEQVEGELSGSTNEPGGRRLPWDPTRDEDV
;
A
#
# COMPACT_ATOMS: atom_id res chain seq x y z
N MET A 1 -5.57 -10.05 18.45
CA MET A 1 -5.06 -8.66 18.48
C MET A 1 -5.31 -8.06 17.12
N GLY A 2 -6.01 -6.92 17.04
CA GLY A 2 -6.48 -6.36 15.76
C GLY A 2 -5.44 -5.46 15.08
N VAL A 3 -5.44 -5.49 13.75
CA VAL A 3 -4.67 -4.55 12.91
C VAL A 3 -5.53 -3.31 12.75
N LYS A 4 -4.98 -2.12 13.04
CA LYS A 4 -5.71 -0.86 12.84
C LYS A 4 -5.48 -0.39 11.42
N VAL A 5 -6.48 0.26 10.80
CA VAL A 5 -6.40 0.85 9.44
C VAL A 5 -5.18 1.77 9.22
N ASN A 6 -4.60 2.33 10.29
CA ASN A 6 -3.43 3.20 10.26
C ASN A 6 -2.08 2.49 10.50
N ASP A 7 -2.06 1.17 10.72
CA ASP A 7 -0.80 0.42 10.87
C ASP A 7 0.06 0.51 9.59
N LYS A 8 1.38 0.37 9.73
CA LYS A 8 2.30 0.38 8.60
C LYS A 8 2.31 -0.99 7.92
N ALA A 9 2.58 -1.01 6.62
CA ALA A 9 2.65 -2.25 5.84
C ALA A 9 3.60 -3.30 6.45
N GLU A 10 4.71 -2.86 7.05
CA GLU A 10 5.69 -3.74 7.70
C GLU A 10 5.16 -4.36 8.99
N ASP A 11 4.39 -3.60 9.78
CA ASP A 11 3.78 -4.07 11.03
C ASP A 11 2.67 -5.08 10.74
N VAL A 12 1.85 -4.79 9.73
CA VAL A 12 0.81 -5.71 9.26
C VAL A 12 1.42 -6.98 8.67
N ARG A 13 2.49 -6.87 7.87
CA ARG A 13 3.21 -8.04 7.36
C ARG A 13 3.77 -8.90 8.49
N GLY A 14 4.37 -8.26 9.51
CA GLY A 14 4.90 -8.94 10.68
C GLY A 14 3.81 -9.70 11.46
N LYS A 15 2.63 -9.09 11.62
CA LYS A 15 1.47 -9.74 12.23
C LYS A 15 0.88 -10.87 11.38
N ALA A 16 0.97 -10.75 10.06
CA ALA A 16 0.56 -11.79 9.11
C ALA A 16 1.56 -12.95 9.02
N GLN A 17 2.78 -12.77 9.56
CA GLN A 17 3.91 -13.67 9.39
C GLN A 17 4.19 -14.02 7.92
N LEU A 18 3.94 -13.07 7.01
CA LEU A 18 4.13 -13.24 5.57
C LEU A 18 5.56 -12.90 5.17
N ASP A 19 6.14 -13.73 4.32
CA ASP A 19 7.42 -13.45 3.66
C ASP A 19 7.30 -12.25 2.69
N PRO A 20 8.40 -11.56 2.35
CA PRO A 20 8.37 -10.43 1.42
C PRO A 20 7.83 -10.78 0.03
N GLU A 21 8.08 -12.01 -0.45
CA GLU A 21 7.57 -12.50 -1.73
C GLU A 21 6.07 -12.76 -1.68
N GLN A 22 5.61 -13.45 -0.64
CA GLN A 22 4.18 -13.70 -0.37
C GLN A 22 3.43 -12.39 -0.16
N TRP A 23 4.04 -11.44 0.54
CA TRP A 23 3.51 -10.08 0.71
C TRP A 23 3.38 -9.37 -0.63
N ARG A 24 4.35 -9.51 -1.54
CA ARG A 24 4.26 -8.93 -2.88
C ARG A 24 3.11 -9.53 -3.68
N GLN A 25 2.90 -10.83 -3.62
CA GLN A 25 1.75 -11.47 -4.27
C GLN A 25 0.42 -11.05 -3.66
N PHE A 26 0.32 -11.03 -2.33
CA PHE A 26 -0.83 -10.52 -1.60
C PHE A 26 -1.20 -9.10 -2.05
N LYS A 27 -0.19 -8.21 -2.17
CA LYS A 27 -0.38 -6.85 -2.65
C LYS A 27 -0.91 -6.80 -4.09
N ASP A 28 -0.52 -7.74 -4.94
CA ASP A 28 -0.95 -7.79 -6.34
C ASP A 28 -2.40 -8.29 -6.44
N PHE A 29 -2.73 -9.41 -5.77
CA PHE A 29 -4.09 -9.94 -5.71
C PHE A 29 -5.08 -8.95 -5.11
N THR A 30 -4.72 -8.30 -4.00
CA THR A 30 -5.59 -7.27 -3.40
C THR A 30 -5.78 -6.05 -4.29
N LYS A 31 -4.79 -5.72 -5.14
CA LYS A 31 -4.91 -4.65 -6.14
C LYS A 31 -5.85 -5.05 -7.28
N GLU A 32 -5.83 -6.29 -7.72
CA GLU A 32 -6.78 -6.80 -8.71
C GLU A 32 -8.21 -6.74 -8.18
N GLU A 33 -8.46 -7.26 -6.98
CA GLU A 33 -9.79 -7.21 -6.36
C GLU A 33 -10.24 -5.75 -6.11
N ALA A 34 -9.34 -4.87 -5.69
CA ALA A 34 -9.65 -3.44 -5.54
C ALA A 34 -10.11 -2.81 -6.86
N LYS A 35 -9.48 -3.16 -8.00
CA LYS A 35 -9.93 -2.69 -9.31
C LYS A 35 -11.32 -3.21 -9.65
N ILE A 36 -11.65 -4.45 -9.30
CA ILE A 36 -12.98 -5.03 -9.54
C ILE A 36 -14.04 -4.25 -8.75
N ILE A 37 -13.77 -3.94 -7.47
CA ILE A 37 -14.65 -3.15 -6.62
C ILE A 37 -14.90 -1.76 -7.22
N ILE A 38 -13.83 -1.05 -7.60
CA ILE A 38 -13.93 0.28 -8.22
C ILE A 38 -14.69 0.21 -9.55
N ARG A 39 -14.42 -0.81 -10.38
CA ARG A 39 -15.11 -1.00 -11.66
C ARG A 39 -16.61 -1.24 -11.47
N ASN A 40 -16.99 -1.86 -10.37
CA ASN A 40 -18.38 -2.07 -10.00
C ASN A 40 -19.05 -0.81 -9.40
N GLY A 41 -18.28 0.26 -9.17
CA GLY A 41 -18.75 1.48 -8.50
C GLY A 41 -18.91 1.33 -6.99
N ASP A 42 -18.46 0.21 -6.43
CA ASP A 42 -18.53 -0.07 -5.00
C ASP A 42 -17.33 0.55 -4.26
N SER A 43 -17.51 0.81 -2.97
CA SER A 43 -16.43 1.26 -2.08
C SER A 43 -16.25 0.22 -0.98
N TRP A 44 -15.01 -0.12 -0.60
CA TRP A 44 -14.74 -1.15 0.42
C TRP A 44 -15.52 -0.96 1.73
N VAL A 45 -15.77 0.29 2.15
CA VAL A 45 -16.56 0.62 3.35
C VAL A 45 -18.05 0.27 3.18
N GLY A 46 -18.59 0.36 1.96
CA GLY A 46 -19.97 0.04 1.62
C GLY A 46 -20.20 -1.42 1.22
N VAL A 47 -19.15 -2.21 1.02
CA VAL A 47 -19.27 -3.63 0.69
C VAL A 47 -19.75 -4.41 1.91
N SER A 48 -20.83 -5.18 1.75
CA SER A 48 -21.39 -6.05 2.80
C SER A 48 -20.37 -7.07 3.31
N LEU A 49 -20.53 -7.49 4.58
CA LEU A 49 -19.64 -8.46 5.22
C LEU A 49 -19.52 -9.78 4.45
N ASP A 50 -20.61 -10.27 3.85
CA ASP A 50 -20.61 -11.49 3.02
C ASP A 50 -19.64 -11.39 1.84
N LYS A 51 -19.65 -10.24 1.15
CA LYS A 51 -18.80 -10.01 -0.02
C LYS A 51 -17.35 -9.75 0.39
N LYS A 52 -17.12 -9.11 1.53
CA LYS A 52 -15.78 -9.00 2.11
C LYS A 52 -15.21 -10.39 2.49
N LYS A 53 -16.03 -11.29 3.05
CA LYS A 53 -15.63 -12.67 3.34
C LYS A 53 -15.32 -13.46 2.07
N GLU A 54 -16.13 -13.31 1.02
CA GLU A 54 -15.87 -13.94 -0.28
C GLU A 54 -14.50 -13.51 -0.84
N ILE A 55 -14.20 -12.21 -0.77
CA ILE A 55 -12.90 -11.67 -1.21
C ILE A 55 -11.77 -12.22 -0.33
N LEU A 56 -11.96 -12.29 0.99
CA LEU A 56 -10.98 -12.90 1.90
C LEU A 56 -10.73 -14.37 1.56
N GLU A 57 -11.77 -15.17 1.31
CA GLU A 57 -11.62 -16.57 0.92
C GLU A 57 -10.88 -16.71 -0.41
N ARG A 58 -11.18 -15.85 -1.40
CA ARG A 58 -10.45 -15.85 -2.68
C ARG A 58 -8.98 -15.52 -2.49
N VAL A 59 -8.67 -14.50 -1.69
CA VAL A 59 -7.29 -14.11 -1.41
C VAL A 59 -6.57 -15.21 -0.64
N ASN A 60 -7.18 -15.79 0.39
CA ASN A 60 -6.61 -16.89 1.16
C ASN A 60 -6.42 -18.16 0.32
N LYS A 61 -7.32 -18.44 -0.62
CA LYS A 61 -7.16 -19.56 -1.56
C LYS A 61 -5.91 -19.36 -2.42
N LYS A 62 -5.73 -18.19 -3.02
CA LYS A 62 -4.55 -17.87 -3.83
C LYS A 62 -3.26 -17.87 -3.00
N LEU A 63 -3.32 -17.35 -1.77
CA LEU A 63 -2.18 -17.40 -0.84
C LEU A 63 -1.80 -18.83 -0.49
N LYS A 64 -2.78 -19.70 -0.25
CA LYS A 64 -2.55 -21.11 0.04
C LYS A 64 -1.93 -21.85 -1.14
N GLU A 65 -2.34 -21.51 -2.37
CA GLU A 65 -1.71 -22.03 -3.59
C GLU A 65 -0.23 -21.64 -3.69
N ASP A 66 0.16 -20.49 -3.14
CA ASP A 66 1.55 -20.00 -3.10
C ASP A 66 2.29 -20.33 -1.79
N HIS A 67 1.79 -21.30 -1.00
CA HIS A 67 2.37 -21.67 0.30
C HIS A 67 2.45 -20.53 1.34
N ALA A 68 1.60 -19.52 1.22
CA ALA A 68 1.53 -18.40 2.16
C ALA A 68 0.50 -18.66 3.29
N PRO A 69 0.76 -18.14 4.51
CA PRO A 69 -0.20 -18.18 5.60
C PRO A 69 -1.48 -17.41 5.27
N GLU A 70 -2.59 -17.91 5.80
CA GLU A 70 -3.89 -17.27 5.68
C GLU A 70 -3.92 -15.93 6.40
N VAL A 71 -4.53 -14.93 5.77
CA VAL A 71 -4.69 -13.61 6.36
C VAL A 71 -6.08 -13.47 6.99
N GLY A 72 -6.11 -12.77 8.12
CA GLY A 72 -7.34 -12.40 8.79
C GLY A 72 -8.06 -11.23 8.13
N MET A 73 -9.35 -11.09 8.47
CA MET A 73 -10.20 -10.01 7.98
C MET A 73 -9.62 -8.61 8.28
N ASP A 74 -9.02 -8.44 9.46
CA ASP A 74 -8.31 -7.22 9.86
C ASP A 74 -7.25 -6.77 8.84
N ILE A 75 -6.51 -7.70 8.24
CA ILE A 75 -5.43 -7.39 7.28
C ILE A 75 -6.01 -6.95 5.94
N ILE A 76 -7.07 -7.62 5.49
CA ILE A 76 -7.80 -7.26 4.28
C ILE A 76 -8.48 -5.89 4.45
N ASP A 77 -9.11 -5.66 5.60
CA ASP A 77 -9.82 -4.40 5.90
C ASP A 77 -8.85 -3.22 6.04
N TRP A 78 -7.62 -3.46 6.51
CA TRP A 78 -6.52 -2.49 6.44
C TRP A 78 -6.06 -2.21 5.00
N ARG A 79 -5.87 -3.27 4.19
CA ARG A 79 -5.22 -3.17 2.87
C ARG A 79 -6.12 -2.57 1.80
N MET A 80 -7.37 -3.02 1.73
CA MET A 80 -8.29 -2.66 0.65
C MET A 80 -8.57 -1.17 0.48
N PRO A 81 -8.89 -0.39 1.53
CA PRO A 81 -9.12 1.05 1.38
C PRO A 81 -7.84 1.77 0.90
N LYS A 82 -6.66 1.33 1.35
CA LYS A 82 -5.37 1.85 0.87
C LYS A 82 -5.11 1.49 -0.61
N ALA A 83 -5.43 0.27 -1.01
CA ALA A 83 -5.28 -0.18 -2.39
C ALA A 83 -6.19 0.59 -3.36
N ILE A 84 -7.46 0.79 -2.97
CA ILE A 84 -8.43 1.57 -3.74
C ILE A 84 -7.97 3.02 -3.90
N LYS A 85 -7.53 3.64 -2.79
CA LYS A 85 -7.03 5.03 -2.78
C LYS A 85 -5.78 5.24 -3.64
N ARG A 86 -4.93 4.21 -3.78
CA ARG A 86 -3.68 4.28 -4.57
C ARG A 86 -3.90 4.08 -6.08
N ILE A 87 -5.11 3.78 -6.57
CA ILE A 87 -5.36 3.61 -8.00
C ILE A 87 -5.64 5.00 -8.62
N PRO A 88 -4.68 5.62 -9.35
CA PRO A 88 -4.90 6.94 -9.93
C PRO A 88 -5.93 6.83 -11.06
N GLY A 89 -6.97 7.68 -11.01
CA GLY A 89 -7.94 7.82 -12.10
C GLY A 89 -9.42 7.78 -11.71
N LEU A 90 -9.79 7.44 -10.47
CA LEU A 90 -11.21 7.40 -10.05
C LEU A 90 -11.55 8.02 -8.68
N GLY A 91 -10.57 8.48 -7.89
CA GLY A 91 -10.82 9.16 -6.62
C GLY A 91 -9.90 10.36 -6.47
N GLY A 92 -10.48 11.56 -6.50
CA GLY A 92 -9.73 12.81 -6.37
C GLY A 92 -8.87 12.86 -5.11
N ALA A 93 -7.64 13.35 -5.29
CA ALA A 93 -6.75 13.94 -4.30
C ALA A 93 -6.76 13.32 -2.88
N SER A 94 -5.82 12.42 -2.61
CA SER A 94 -4.98 12.59 -1.42
C SER A 94 -3.72 11.75 -1.56
N GLU A 95 -2.69 12.45 -1.98
CA GLU A 95 -1.29 12.13 -1.88
C GLU A 95 -0.96 11.59 -0.48
N GLN A 96 -0.72 10.29 -0.39
CA GLN A 96 0.08 9.72 0.69
C GLN A 96 1.08 8.76 0.06
N VAL A 97 2.23 9.37 -0.21
CA VAL A 97 3.53 8.73 -0.29
C VAL A 97 3.72 7.85 0.96
N GLU A 98 3.62 6.54 0.81
CA GLU A 98 4.09 5.60 1.83
C GLU A 98 5.24 4.79 1.20
N GLY A 99 6.41 5.00 1.79
CA GLY A 99 7.71 4.73 1.22
C GLY A 99 7.98 3.26 0.98
N GLU A 100 8.43 2.98 -0.24
CA GLU A 100 9.23 1.81 -0.53
C GLU A 100 10.67 2.17 -0.12
N LEU A 101 11.06 1.73 1.09
CA LEU A 101 12.45 1.56 1.47
C LEU A 101 13.05 0.52 0.52
N SER A 102 13.48 0.97 -0.66
CA SER A 102 14.61 0.37 -1.36
C SER A 102 15.75 1.34 -1.14
N GLY A 103 16.57 1.05 -0.14
CA GLY A 103 17.80 1.79 0.16
C GLY A 103 18.78 1.62 -1.00
N SER A 104 18.57 2.39 -2.06
CA SER A 104 19.61 2.69 -3.02
C SER A 104 20.54 3.67 -2.32
N THR A 105 21.70 3.15 -1.91
CA THR A 105 22.87 3.94 -1.57
C THR A 105 23.04 5.07 -2.58
N ASN A 106 22.91 6.31 -2.15
CA ASN A 106 23.48 7.42 -2.90
C ASN A 106 23.91 8.51 -1.93
N GLU A 107 25.20 8.78 -1.99
CA GLU A 107 26.01 9.64 -1.15
C GLU A 107 25.44 11.07 -1.01
N PRO A 108 25.64 11.76 0.12
CA PRO A 108 25.21 13.14 0.31
C PRO A 108 26.16 14.10 -0.41
N GLY A 109 26.05 14.19 -1.73
CA GLY A 109 26.85 15.07 -2.58
C GLY A 109 26.11 16.34 -3.01
N GLY A 110 26.32 17.44 -2.27
CA GLY A 110 26.38 18.81 -2.81
C GLY A 110 25.09 19.46 -3.32
N ARG A 111 24.44 20.26 -2.46
CA ARG A 111 23.62 21.39 -2.91
C ARG A 111 24.52 22.38 -3.67
N ARG A 112 24.51 22.35 -5.00
CA ARG A 112 24.98 23.48 -5.79
C ARG A 112 23.84 24.49 -5.90
N LEU A 113 23.83 25.45 -4.97
CA LEU A 113 23.14 26.72 -5.21
C LEU A 113 23.85 27.42 -6.39
N PRO A 114 23.11 27.98 -7.36
CA PRO A 114 23.72 28.82 -8.38
C PRO A 114 24.28 30.08 -7.72
N TRP A 115 25.56 30.36 -7.96
CA TRP A 115 26.26 31.55 -7.49
C TRP A 115 25.67 32.80 -8.16
N ASP A 116 25.32 33.79 -7.34
CA ASP A 116 24.77 35.09 -7.75
C ASP A 116 25.84 36.17 -7.53
N PRO A 117 26.43 36.77 -8.60
CA PRO A 117 27.59 37.65 -8.49
C PRO A 117 27.27 39.13 -8.19
N THR A 118 26.13 39.46 -7.56
CA THR A 118 25.73 40.87 -7.36
C THR A 118 25.75 41.31 -5.89
N ARG A 119 26.80 40.95 -5.13
CA ARG A 119 26.92 41.41 -3.75
C ARG A 119 28.38 41.72 -3.40
N ASP A 120 28.61 43.03 -3.23
CA ASP A 120 29.82 43.70 -2.73
C ASP A 120 30.84 44.20 -3.79
N GLU A 121 30.39 45.15 -4.62
CA GLU A 121 31.10 46.43 -4.74
C GLU A 121 30.67 47.29 -3.54
N ASP A 122 31.56 47.55 -2.58
CA ASP A 122 31.74 48.83 -1.84
C ASP A 122 32.72 48.62 -0.65
N VAL A 123 34.00 48.99 -0.83
CA VAL A 123 34.87 49.73 0.13
C VAL A 123 36.31 49.87 -0.39
#